data_AF-A0A2V7F8E4-F1
#
_entry.id   AF-A0A2V7F8E4-F1
#
_cell.length_a   1.000
_cell.length_b   1.000
_cell.length_c   1.000
_cell.angle_alpha   90.00
_cell.angle_beta   90.00
_cell.angle_gamma   90.00
#
_symmetry.space_group_name_H-M   'P 1'
#
loop_
_entity.id
_entity.type
_entity.pdbx_description
1 polymer ?
#
loop_
_entity_poly.entity_id
_entity_poly.type
_entity_poly.pdbx_seq_one_letter_code
_entity_poly.pdbx_strand_id
1 'polypeptide(L)'
;MRGLLAHDAGVGRDGAGVSGLALAERLGVPAATVAAHSARIGDGESVYADGLVSHANRLAAALGVVIGGKAGDAAHAMLAAPPGAPSPEPIVDRRQRIAREMAVGRVVLVDSMLFAGPENRHDVLCAGSHGGRVNMARALEIRPRGALFSDGGGARDRSGVDGLPLLDVADVPAAAVDAMRARIGESASTWADGVISAVNETARRAGVLVGQPAATAAQAMLEHRRRTEA
;
A
#
# COMPACT_ATOMS: atom_id res chain seq x y z
N MET A 1 -13.73 -15.63 9.97
CA MET A 1 -14.14 -14.20 10.06
C MET A 1 -15.58 -14.08 9.60
N ARG A 2 -16.41 -13.20 10.19
CA ARG A 2 -17.82 -13.00 9.79
C ARG A 2 -18.02 -11.88 8.77
N GLY A 3 -17.11 -10.93 8.69
CA GLY A 3 -17.10 -9.90 7.66
C GLY A 3 -15.77 -9.16 7.61
N LEU A 4 -15.51 -8.48 6.50
CA LEU A 4 -14.30 -7.69 6.28
C LEU A 4 -14.67 -6.28 5.80
N LEU A 5 -14.14 -5.26 6.48
CA LEU A 5 -14.07 -3.90 5.97
C LEU A 5 -12.63 -3.55 5.66
N ALA A 6 -12.41 -3.09 4.43
CA ALA A 6 -11.10 -2.63 3.97
C ALA A 6 -11.19 -1.20 3.43
N HIS A 7 -10.04 -0.63 3.08
CA HIS A 7 -9.93 0.68 2.45
C HIS A 7 -9.69 0.48 0.95
N ASP A 8 -10.44 1.17 0.08
CA ASP A 8 -10.38 0.92 -1.37
C ASP A 8 -9.12 1.47 -2.04
N ALA A 9 -8.35 2.32 -1.35
CA ALA A 9 -7.13 2.96 -1.85
C ALA A 9 -7.35 3.69 -3.19
N GLY A 10 -8.53 4.31 -3.35
CA GLY A 10 -8.94 5.00 -4.57
C GLY A 10 -9.34 4.04 -5.68
N VAL A 11 -9.67 2.78 -5.33
CA VAL A 11 -9.88 1.62 -6.22
C VAL A 11 -8.59 1.17 -6.92
N GLY A 12 -7.75 2.12 -7.32
CA GLY A 12 -6.46 1.91 -7.94
C GLY A 12 -6.57 1.34 -9.35
N ARG A 13 -5.41 1.22 -10.01
CA ARG A 13 -5.31 0.65 -11.35
C ARG A 13 -5.96 -0.73 -11.42
N ASP A 14 -6.79 -0.94 -12.46
CA ASP A 14 -7.49 -2.20 -12.73
C ASP A 14 -8.33 -2.74 -11.55
N GLY A 15 -8.73 -1.89 -10.61
CA GLY A 15 -9.49 -2.30 -9.43
C GLY A 15 -8.67 -2.99 -8.34
N ALA A 16 -7.35 -2.82 -8.32
CA ALA A 16 -6.45 -3.50 -7.39
C ALA A 16 -6.87 -3.35 -5.91
N GLY A 17 -7.28 -2.16 -5.49
CA GLY A 17 -7.67 -1.87 -4.11
C GLY A 17 -9.00 -2.49 -3.66
N VAL A 18 -9.81 -3.02 -4.59
CA VAL A 18 -11.06 -3.74 -4.30
C VAL A 18 -11.03 -5.20 -4.75
N SER A 19 -9.94 -5.65 -5.35
CA SER A 19 -9.78 -7.00 -5.94
C SER A 19 -10.06 -8.14 -4.95
N GLY A 20 -9.78 -7.93 -3.66
CA GLY A 20 -10.02 -8.88 -2.58
C GLY A 20 -11.50 -9.22 -2.33
N LEU A 21 -12.45 -8.37 -2.76
CA LEU A 21 -13.89 -8.59 -2.54
C LEU A 21 -14.39 -9.89 -3.19
N ALA A 22 -13.91 -10.19 -4.40
CA ALA A 22 -14.29 -11.40 -5.12
C ALA A 22 -13.75 -12.68 -4.45
N LEU A 23 -12.55 -12.61 -3.88
CA LEU A 23 -11.99 -13.72 -3.12
C LEU A 23 -12.73 -13.94 -1.81
N ALA A 24 -13.01 -12.86 -1.06
CA ALA A 24 -13.80 -12.92 0.16
C ALA A 24 -15.17 -13.57 -0.11
N GLU A 25 -15.82 -13.21 -1.22
CA GLU A 25 -17.09 -13.81 -1.62
C GLU A 25 -17.00 -15.32 -1.85
N ARG A 26 -15.98 -15.79 -2.57
CA ARG A 26 -15.76 -17.23 -2.80
C ARG A 26 -15.54 -18.00 -1.50
N LEU A 27 -14.95 -17.35 -0.50
CA LEU A 27 -14.73 -17.92 0.83
C LEU A 27 -15.95 -17.76 1.76
N GLY A 28 -17.08 -17.27 1.27
CA GLY A 28 -18.28 -17.08 2.08
C GLY A 28 -18.18 -15.94 3.08
N VAL A 29 -17.28 -14.98 2.86
CA VAL A 29 -17.09 -13.80 3.72
C VAL A 29 -17.76 -12.58 3.09
N PRO A 30 -18.81 -12.02 3.72
CA PRO A 30 -19.28 -10.67 3.41
C PRO A 30 -18.15 -9.66 3.52
N ALA A 31 -17.94 -8.86 2.47
CA ALA A 31 -16.87 -7.88 2.46
C ALA A 31 -17.30 -6.60 1.80
N ALA A 32 -16.78 -5.49 2.30
CA ALA A 32 -16.92 -4.17 1.72
C ALA A 32 -15.63 -3.38 1.86
N THR A 33 -15.49 -2.34 1.03
CA THR A 33 -14.44 -1.35 1.15
C THR A 33 -15.03 0.01 1.46
N VAL A 34 -14.27 0.89 2.10
CA VAL A 34 -14.60 2.30 2.30
C VAL A 34 -13.84 3.16 1.28
N ALA A 35 -14.46 4.26 0.87
CA ALA A 35 -13.89 5.20 -0.09
C ALA A 35 -12.64 5.88 0.49
N ALA A 36 -11.56 5.97 -0.28
CA ALA A 36 -10.29 6.49 0.23
C ALA A 36 -10.39 7.88 0.86
N HIS A 37 -11.15 8.78 0.25
CA HIS A 37 -11.31 10.14 0.79
C HIS A 37 -12.10 10.19 2.11
N SER A 38 -12.83 9.13 2.48
CA SER A 38 -13.68 9.10 3.69
C SER A 38 -12.94 8.66 4.95
N ALA A 39 -11.88 7.86 4.82
CA ALA A 39 -11.16 7.28 5.95
C ALA A 39 -9.65 7.30 5.74
N ARG A 40 -8.90 7.18 6.83
CA ARG A 40 -7.44 7.09 6.78
C ARG A 40 -7.03 5.65 6.45
N ILE A 41 -6.26 5.43 5.38
CA ILE A 41 -5.63 4.13 5.09
C ILE A 41 -4.62 3.77 6.19
N GLY A 42 -4.63 2.50 6.63
CA GLY A 42 -3.78 2.00 7.72
C GLY A 42 -4.30 2.30 9.13
N ASP A 43 -5.51 2.86 9.25
CA ASP A 43 -6.17 3.19 10.51
C ASP A 43 -7.54 2.52 10.58
N GLY A 44 -7.63 1.42 11.32
CA GLY A 44 -8.86 0.64 11.44
C GLY A 44 -9.98 1.37 12.17
N GLU A 45 -9.64 2.30 13.08
CA GLU A 45 -10.62 3.10 13.80
C GLU A 45 -11.26 4.12 12.86
N SER A 46 -10.46 4.82 12.04
CA SER A 46 -10.99 5.72 11.02
C SER A 46 -11.82 4.98 9.97
N VAL A 47 -11.36 3.80 9.51
CA VAL A 47 -12.14 2.97 8.57
C VAL A 47 -13.51 2.62 9.15
N TYR A 48 -13.59 2.27 10.45
CA TYR A 48 -14.85 1.89 11.08
C TYR A 48 -15.76 3.10 11.40
N ALA A 49 -15.19 4.16 11.99
CA ALA A 49 -15.93 5.29 12.52
C ALA A 49 -16.30 6.33 11.46
N ASP A 50 -15.40 6.60 10.51
CA ASP A 50 -15.58 7.65 9.50
C ASP A 50 -15.96 7.12 8.12
N GLY A 51 -15.55 5.88 7.81
CA GLY A 51 -15.58 5.34 6.46
C GLY A 51 -16.98 5.29 5.86
N LEU A 52 -17.07 5.65 4.58
CA LEU A 52 -18.26 5.47 3.75
C LEU A 52 -18.03 4.32 2.79
N VAL A 53 -18.93 3.34 2.78
CA VAL A 53 -18.82 2.15 1.93
C VAL A 53 -18.74 2.56 0.46
N SER A 54 -17.68 2.17 -0.25
CA SER A 54 -17.50 2.42 -1.69
C SER A 54 -17.87 1.22 -2.55
N HIS A 55 -17.56 0.01 -2.09
CA HIS A 55 -17.83 -1.24 -2.80
C HIS A 55 -18.22 -2.31 -1.80
N ALA A 56 -19.05 -3.27 -2.24
CA ALA A 56 -19.47 -4.41 -1.43
C ALA A 56 -19.61 -5.64 -2.33
N ASN A 57 -19.28 -6.81 -1.81
CA ASN A 57 -19.59 -8.07 -2.50
C ASN A 57 -21.06 -8.47 -2.30
N ARG A 58 -21.53 -9.49 -3.01
CA ARG A 58 -22.96 -9.86 -3.01
C ARG A 58 -23.44 -10.34 -1.64
N LEU A 59 -22.55 -10.95 -0.86
CA LEU A 59 -22.86 -11.45 0.49
C LEU A 59 -23.08 -10.29 1.45
N ALA A 60 -22.25 -9.24 1.37
CA ALA A 60 -22.45 -8.01 2.13
C ALA A 60 -23.75 -7.30 1.71
N ALA A 61 -23.99 -7.16 0.42
CA ALA A 61 -25.22 -6.53 -0.09
C ALA A 61 -26.49 -7.26 0.38
N ALA A 62 -26.48 -8.61 0.41
CA ALA A 62 -27.59 -9.42 0.90
C ALA A 62 -27.89 -9.22 2.41
N LEU A 63 -26.94 -8.66 3.17
CA LEU A 63 -27.09 -8.32 4.59
C LEU A 63 -27.49 -6.86 4.80
N GLY A 64 -27.79 -6.12 3.73
CA GLY A 64 -28.21 -4.72 3.79
C GLY A 64 -27.04 -3.72 3.82
N VAL A 65 -25.82 -4.13 3.46
CA VAL A 65 -24.72 -3.19 3.26
C VAL A 65 -24.97 -2.37 2.00
N VAL A 66 -25.01 -1.05 2.13
CA VAL A 66 -25.32 -0.11 1.04
C VAL A 66 -24.12 0.78 0.75
N ILE A 67 -23.83 1.00 -0.54
CA ILE A 67 -22.81 1.97 -0.99
C ILE A 67 -23.20 3.38 -0.53
N GLY A 68 -22.24 4.13 0.01
CA GLY A 68 -22.43 5.42 0.66
C GLY A 68 -22.86 5.33 2.13
N GLY A 69 -23.24 4.13 2.61
CA GLY A 69 -23.55 3.89 4.02
C GLY A 69 -22.33 3.94 4.93
N LYS A 70 -22.53 4.10 6.24
CA LYS A 70 -21.44 4.11 7.22
C LYS A 70 -20.81 2.73 7.34
N ALA A 71 -19.49 2.69 7.43
CA ALA A 71 -18.72 1.48 7.62
C ALA A 71 -19.10 0.75 8.92
N GLY A 72 -19.31 1.46 10.03
CA GLY A 72 -19.76 0.86 11.28
C GLY A 72 -21.08 0.10 11.17
N ASP A 73 -22.06 0.67 10.44
CA ASP A 73 -23.35 0.03 10.20
C ASP A 73 -23.17 -1.23 9.32
N ALA A 74 -22.32 -1.15 8.30
CA ALA A 74 -21.96 -2.29 7.46
C ALA A 74 -21.27 -3.40 8.26
N ALA A 75 -20.33 -3.05 9.14
CA ALA A 75 -19.65 -3.99 10.03
C ALA A 75 -20.66 -4.74 10.91
N HIS A 76 -21.60 -4.00 11.48
CA HIS A 76 -22.65 -4.55 12.34
C HIS A 76 -23.57 -5.49 11.55
N ALA A 77 -24.03 -5.08 10.37
CA ALA A 77 -24.85 -5.91 9.49
C ALA A 77 -24.16 -7.24 9.13
N MET A 78 -22.85 -7.22 8.85
CA MET A 78 -22.09 -8.42 8.51
C MET A 78 -21.98 -9.43 9.66
N LEU A 79 -22.21 -9.05 10.92
CA LEU A 79 -22.18 -9.99 12.05
C LEU A 79 -23.27 -11.08 11.98
N ALA A 80 -24.35 -10.82 11.23
CA ALA A 80 -25.41 -11.79 11.00
C ALA A 80 -24.95 -12.98 10.12
N ALA A 81 -23.83 -12.86 9.41
CA ALA A 81 -23.31 -13.95 8.59
C ALA A 81 -22.67 -15.06 9.44
N PRO A 82 -22.74 -16.32 8.99
CA PRO A 82 -21.87 -17.37 9.51
C PRO A 82 -20.39 -17.02 9.22
N PRO A 83 -19.43 -17.57 9.99
CA PRO A 83 -18.02 -17.43 9.65
C PRO A 83 -17.73 -18.03 8.26
N GLY A 84 -16.96 -17.30 7.45
CA GLY A 84 -16.49 -17.81 6.16
C GLY A 84 -15.43 -18.91 6.29
N ALA A 85 -15.17 -19.60 5.20
CA ALA A 85 -14.20 -20.68 5.09
C ALA A 85 -12.75 -20.16 5.12
N PRO A 86 -11.80 -20.94 5.65
CA PRO A 86 -10.38 -20.65 5.47
C PRO A 86 -10.00 -20.72 3.99
N SER A 87 -9.00 -19.94 3.58
CA SER A 87 -8.42 -20.11 2.25
C SER A 87 -7.72 -21.46 2.15
N PRO A 88 -7.93 -22.23 1.07
CA PRO A 88 -7.25 -23.52 0.88
C PRO A 88 -5.76 -23.36 0.57
N GLU A 89 -5.36 -22.18 0.07
CA GLU A 89 -4.00 -21.86 -0.34
C GLU A 89 -3.55 -20.50 0.23
N PRO A 90 -2.24 -20.25 0.37
CA PRO A 90 -1.72 -18.93 0.72
C PRO A 90 -2.14 -17.89 -0.32
N ILE A 91 -2.86 -16.85 0.14
CA ILE A 91 -3.35 -15.76 -0.72
C ILE A 91 -2.24 -14.75 -1.04
N VAL A 92 -1.24 -14.68 -0.17
CA VAL A 92 -0.20 -13.65 -0.19
C VAL A 92 1.13 -14.30 -0.54
N ASP A 93 1.70 -13.91 -1.69
CA ASP A 93 3.09 -14.21 -1.99
C ASP A 93 4.00 -13.28 -1.17
N ARG A 94 4.90 -13.89 -0.38
CA ARG A 94 5.85 -13.16 0.48
C ARG A 94 7.25 -13.16 -0.11
N ARG A 95 7.44 -13.76 -1.29
CA ARG A 95 8.75 -13.84 -1.94
C ARG A 95 9.17 -12.46 -2.44
N GLN A 96 10.43 -12.13 -2.18
CA GLN A 96 11.06 -10.96 -2.76
C GLN A 96 11.58 -11.30 -4.17
N ARG A 97 11.58 -10.32 -5.08
CA ARG A 97 12.12 -10.48 -6.44
C ARG A 97 13.10 -9.36 -6.75
N ILE A 98 14.22 -9.69 -7.37
CA ILE A 98 15.19 -8.68 -7.82
C ILE A 98 14.74 -8.18 -9.20
N ALA A 99 14.34 -6.92 -9.30
CA ALA A 99 13.98 -6.30 -10.59
C ALA A 99 15.21 -5.80 -11.35
N ARG A 100 16.24 -5.38 -10.61
CA ARG A 100 17.49 -4.89 -11.17
C ARG A 100 18.64 -5.11 -10.19
N GLU A 101 19.79 -5.48 -10.72
CA GLU A 101 21.04 -5.59 -9.99
C GLU A 101 22.09 -4.68 -10.65
N MET A 102 22.82 -3.93 -9.83
CA MET A 102 23.83 -2.97 -10.24
C MET A 102 25.05 -3.12 -9.32
N ALA A 103 26.21 -2.61 -9.73
CA ALA A 103 27.41 -2.64 -8.89
C ALA A 103 27.22 -1.96 -7.51
N VAL A 104 26.30 -1.00 -7.42
CA VAL A 104 26.00 -0.22 -6.21
C VAL A 104 24.91 -0.83 -5.32
N GLY A 105 24.25 -1.91 -5.76
CA GLY A 105 23.20 -2.60 -5.01
C GLY A 105 22.04 -3.07 -5.90
N ARG A 106 20.88 -3.36 -5.29
CA ARG A 106 19.74 -3.96 -6.00
C ARG A 106 18.48 -3.13 -5.86
N VAL A 107 17.58 -3.26 -6.84
CA VAL A 107 16.17 -2.89 -6.69
C VAL A 107 15.38 -4.16 -6.45
N VAL A 108 14.70 -4.22 -5.30
CA VAL A 108 13.96 -5.39 -4.84
C VAL A 108 12.47 -5.07 -4.76
N LEU A 109 11.67 -5.96 -5.33
CA LEU A 109 10.22 -5.90 -5.35
C LEU A 109 9.67 -6.66 -4.14
N VAL A 110 8.84 -6.00 -3.34
CA VAL A 110 8.19 -6.56 -2.15
C VAL A 110 6.71 -6.20 -2.12
N ASP A 111 5.81 -7.17 -2.19
CA ASP A 111 4.36 -6.87 -2.26
C ASP A 111 3.81 -6.20 -0.98
N SER A 112 4.56 -6.28 0.12
CA SER A 112 4.38 -5.44 1.30
C SER A 112 5.73 -5.07 1.91
N MET A 113 5.87 -3.84 2.41
CA MET A 113 7.04 -3.43 3.20
C MET A 113 7.26 -4.36 4.41
N LEU A 114 6.20 -4.98 4.93
CA LEU A 114 6.28 -5.94 6.04
C LEU A 114 6.96 -7.26 5.67
N PHE A 115 7.23 -7.53 4.39
CA PHE A 115 7.94 -8.73 3.92
C PHE A 115 9.43 -8.48 3.67
N ALA A 116 9.87 -7.24 3.79
CA ALA A 116 11.28 -6.88 3.77
C ALA A 116 11.91 -7.13 5.15
N GLY A 117 13.22 -7.38 5.16
CA GLY A 117 14.01 -7.63 6.36
C GLY A 117 15.35 -6.88 6.37
N PRO A 118 16.15 -7.05 7.43
CA PRO A 118 17.45 -6.39 7.57
C PRO A 118 18.42 -6.63 6.40
N GLU A 119 18.27 -7.75 5.68
CA GLU A 119 19.03 -8.07 4.46
C GLU A 119 18.83 -7.04 3.33
N ASN A 120 17.73 -6.26 3.37
CA ASN A 120 17.42 -5.26 2.37
C ASN A 120 18.01 -3.87 2.67
N ARG A 121 18.86 -3.73 3.70
CA ARG A 121 19.50 -2.46 4.09
C ARG A 121 20.21 -1.77 2.93
N HIS A 122 20.79 -2.55 2.02
CA HIS A 122 21.57 -2.06 0.88
C HIS A 122 20.75 -2.00 -0.42
N ASP A 123 19.45 -2.25 -0.37
CA ASP A 123 18.58 -2.28 -1.54
C ASP A 123 17.67 -1.04 -1.61
N VAL A 124 17.19 -0.72 -2.80
CA VAL A 124 15.98 0.11 -2.96
C VAL A 124 14.77 -0.81 -3.03
N LEU A 125 13.78 -0.56 -2.18
CA LEU A 125 12.57 -1.36 -2.09
C LEU A 125 11.43 -0.74 -2.91
N CYS A 126 10.90 -1.48 -3.88
CA CYS A 126 9.63 -1.15 -4.53
C CYS A 126 8.50 -1.91 -3.84
N ALA A 127 7.76 -1.23 -2.97
CA ALA A 127 6.72 -1.85 -2.17
C ALA A 127 5.34 -1.78 -2.85
N GLY A 128 4.56 -2.85 -2.72
CA GLY A 128 3.12 -2.85 -3.03
C GLY A 128 2.27 -2.16 -1.95
N SER A 129 2.84 -1.86 -0.78
CA SER A 129 2.14 -1.18 0.31
C SER A 129 2.12 0.34 0.17
N HIS A 130 1.19 1.01 0.86
CA HIS A 130 1.14 2.47 0.91
C HIS A 130 2.24 3.10 1.78
N GLY A 131 2.57 4.36 1.53
CA GLY A 131 3.59 5.15 2.26
C GLY A 131 3.10 5.75 3.59
N GLY A 132 2.03 5.22 4.15
CA GLY A 132 1.45 5.68 5.42
C GLY A 132 2.26 5.23 6.64
N ARG A 133 2.08 5.93 7.76
CA ARG A 133 2.84 5.72 9.01
C ARG A 133 2.93 4.26 9.49
N VAL A 134 1.87 3.46 9.32
CA VAL A 134 1.83 2.06 9.78
C VAL A 134 2.95 1.19 9.19
N ASN A 135 3.41 1.50 7.96
CA ASN A 135 4.48 0.76 7.29
C ASN A 135 5.88 1.29 7.65
N MET A 136 5.97 2.48 8.27
CA MET A 136 7.26 3.15 8.48
C MET A 136 8.11 2.49 9.57
N ALA A 137 7.50 1.83 10.56
CA ALA A 137 8.25 1.13 11.60
C ALA A 137 9.24 0.12 11.00
N ARG A 138 8.77 -0.70 10.04
CA ARG A 138 9.63 -1.67 9.35
C ARG A 138 10.67 -0.99 8.46
N ALA A 139 10.28 0.04 7.69
CA ALA A 139 11.21 0.76 6.83
C ALA A 139 12.33 1.48 7.63
N LEU A 140 12.01 1.99 8.82
CA LEU A 140 12.97 2.64 9.73
C LEU A 140 13.90 1.65 10.42
N GLU A 141 13.44 0.42 10.69
CA GLU A 141 14.29 -0.65 11.22
C GLU A 141 15.34 -1.08 10.18
N ILE A 142 14.92 -1.26 8.92
CA ILE A 142 15.79 -1.71 7.84
C ILE A 142 16.72 -0.59 7.37
N ARG A 143 16.19 0.65 7.25
CA ARG A 143 16.83 1.80 6.60
C ARG A 143 17.36 1.47 5.19
N PRO A 144 16.53 0.91 4.30
CA PRO A 144 16.93 0.50 2.93
C PRO A 144 17.45 1.71 2.16
N ARG A 145 18.29 1.55 1.13
CA ARG A 145 18.88 2.64 0.32
C ARG A 145 17.85 3.65 -0.19
N GLY A 146 16.65 3.19 -0.48
CA GLY A 146 15.46 4.00 -0.68
C GLY A 146 14.21 3.13 -0.68
N ALA A 147 13.04 3.75 -0.69
CA ALA A 147 11.77 3.02 -0.77
C ALA A 147 10.73 3.75 -1.63
N LEU A 148 10.04 2.98 -2.46
CA LEU A 148 8.86 3.41 -3.21
C LEU A 148 7.63 2.71 -2.62
N PHE A 149 6.53 3.47 -2.50
CA PHE A 149 5.26 3.01 -1.97
C PHE A 149 4.09 3.40 -2.89
N SER A 150 2.87 2.94 -2.62
CA SER A 150 1.66 3.55 -3.19
C SER A 150 1.23 4.79 -2.39
N ASP A 151 0.61 5.78 -3.04
CA ASP A 151 0.05 6.95 -2.35
C ASP A 151 -1.34 6.72 -1.72
N GLY A 152 -1.92 5.53 -1.90
CA GLY A 152 -3.20 5.15 -1.32
C GLY A 152 -4.41 5.84 -1.95
N GLY A 153 -4.26 6.45 -3.14
CA GLY A 153 -5.39 6.92 -3.95
C GLY A 153 -6.22 8.03 -3.32
N GLY A 154 -5.56 9.00 -2.69
CA GLY A 154 -6.24 10.15 -2.07
C GLY A 154 -6.87 9.84 -0.71
N ALA A 155 -6.27 8.91 0.05
CA ALA A 155 -6.66 8.61 1.42
C ALA A 155 -6.80 9.88 2.28
N ARG A 156 -7.79 9.91 3.18
CA ARG A 156 -8.07 11.06 4.07
C ARG A 156 -6.81 11.55 4.77
N ASP A 157 -6.68 12.88 4.90
CA ASP A 157 -5.53 13.57 5.51
C ASP A 157 -4.18 13.19 4.89
N ARG A 158 -4.17 12.71 3.63
CA ARG A 158 -2.99 12.19 2.95
C ARG A 158 -2.34 11.01 3.69
N SER A 159 -3.12 10.22 4.44
CA SER A 159 -2.58 9.13 5.26
C SER A 159 -1.90 8.01 4.45
N GLY A 160 -2.07 7.99 3.13
CA GLY A 160 -1.32 7.09 2.23
C GLY A 160 0.13 7.48 2.04
N VAL A 161 0.55 8.71 2.38
CA VAL A 161 1.93 9.22 2.21
C VAL A 161 2.48 9.96 3.44
N ASP A 162 1.71 10.04 4.52
CA ASP A 162 2.08 10.76 5.74
C ASP A 162 3.26 10.15 6.52
N GLY A 163 3.76 8.98 6.07
CA GLY A 163 4.96 8.33 6.57
C GLY A 163 6.25 8.79 5.88
N LEU A 164 6.21 9.32 4.65
CA LEU A 164 7.41 9.72 3.91
C LEU A 164 8.32 10.71 4.67
N PRO A 165 7.79 11.70 5.42
CA PRO A 165 8.63 12.59 6.24
C PRO A 165 9.38 11.87 7.36
N LEU A 166 8.88 10.75 7.88
CA LEU A 166 9.58 9.98 8.92
C LEU A 166 10.87 9.36 8.38
N LEU A 167 10.84 8.88 7.13
CA LEU A 167 12.02 8.38 6.44
C LEU A 167 12.99 9.52 6.09
N ASP A 168 12.49 10.74 5.86
CA ASP A 168 13.33 11.91 5.60
C ASP A 168 14.20 12.26 6.81
N VAL A 169 13.62 12.23 8.01
CA VAL A 169 14.35 12.40 9.28
C VAL A 169 15.45 11.36 9.46
N ALA A 170 15.24 10.14 8.94
CA ALA A 170 16.22 9.06 8.96
C ALA A 170 17.22 9.08 7.79
N ASP A 171 17.24 10.15 6.98
CA ASP A 171 18.07 10.29 5.77
C ASP A 171 17.86 9.12 4.77
N VAL A 172 16.63 8.63 4.67
CA VAL A 172 16.21 7.59 3.72
C VAL A 172 15.39 8.23 2.59
N PRO A 173 15.87 8.18 1.33
CA PRO A 173 15.07 8.55 0.17
C PRO A 173 13.76 7.75 0.13
N ALA A 174 12.62 8.45 0.09
CA ALA A 174 11.33 7.80 -0.02
C ALA A 174 10.39 8.56 -0.98
N ALA A 175 9.62 7.81 -1.75
CA ALA A 175 8.63 8.36 -2.66
C ALA A 175 7.40 7.44 -2.73
N ALA A 176 6.29 7.99 -3.23
CA ALA A 176 5.09 7.23 -3.52
C ALA A 176 4.75 7.32 -5.02
N VAL A 177 4.13 6.27 -5.55
CA VAL A 177 3.56 6.21 -6.88
C VAL A 177 2.05 6.41 -6.83
N ASP A 178 1.51 6.99 -7.90
CA ASP A 178 0.08 7.17 -8.12
C ASP A 178 -0.65 5.80 -8.15
N ALA A 179 -1.58 5.59 -7.23
CA ALA A 179 -2.39 4.36 -7.17
C ALA A 179 -3.23 4.12 -8.45
N MET A 180 -3.50 5.15 -9.25
CA MET A 180 -4.18 5.01 -10.55
C MET A 180 -3.25 4.54 -11.66
N ARG A 181 -1.93 4.53 -11.43
CA ARG A 181 -0.91 4.10 -12.39
C ARG A 181 -0.31 2.74 -12.06
N ALA A 182 -0.20 2.40 -10.78
CA ALA A 182 0.32 1.12 -10.32
C ALA A 182 -0.67 0.42 -9.37
N ARG A 183 -0.74 -0.90 -9.49
CA ARG A 183 -1.61 -1.72 -8.64
C ARG A 183 -1.04 -1.81 -7.21
N ILE A 184 -1.78 -1.26 -6.25
CA ILE A 184 -1.48 -1.45 -4.83
C ILE A 184 -1.56 -2.95 -4.49
N GLY A 185 -0.60 -3.44 -3.71
CA GLY A 185 -0.41 -4.86 -3.40
C GLY A 185 0.46 -5.62 -4.41
N GLU A 186 0.81 -5.03 -5.56
CA GLU A 186 1.66 -5.66 -6.59
C GLU A 186 2.94 -4.84 -6.84
N SER A 187 4.04 -5.22 -6.20
CA SER A 187 5.34 -4.54 -6.33
C SER A 187 5.89 -4.50 -7.77
N ALA A 188 5.55 -5.50 -8.59
CA ALA A 188 5.92 -5.50 -10.01
C ALA A 188 5.25 -4.35 -10.78
N SER A 189 4.00 -4.01 -10.44
CA SER A 189 3.32 -2.86 -11.03
C SER A 189 3.89 -1.54 -10.49
N THR A 190 4.21 -1.45 -9.18
CA THR A 190 4.93 -0.30 -8.62
C THR A 190 6.21 0.01 -9.41
N TRP A 191 6.99 -1.02 -9.76
CA TRP A 191 8.23 -0.86 -10.53
C TRP A 191 8.01 -0.55 -12.02
N ALA A 192 7.18 -1.35 -12.70
CA ALA A 192 7.06 -1.30 -14.15
C ALA A 192 6.18 -0.14 -14.64
N ASP A 193 5.14 0.19 -13.86
CA ASP A 193 4.08 1.12 -14.27
C ASP A 193 4.04 2.40 -13.45
N GLY A 194 4.66 2.39 -12.27
CA GLY A 194 4.53 3.46 -11.30
C GLY A 194 4.99 4.81 -11.83
N VAL A 195 4.22 5.85 -11.51
CA VAL A 195 4.57 7.25 -11.74
C VAL A 195 4.62 7.93 -10.39
N ILE A 196 5.73 8.59 -10.08
CA ILE A 196 5.93 9.23 -8.77
C ILE A 196 4.88 10.32 -8.55
N SER A 197 4.12 10.25 -7.46
CA SER A 197 3.11 11.23 -7.06
C SER A 197 3.51 12.07 -5.84
N ALA A 198 4.39 11.55 -5.00
CA ALA A 198 4.93 12.27 -3.84
C ALA A 198 6.38 11.86 -3.56
N VAL A 199 7.16 12.78 -3.00
CA VAL A 199 8.57 12.55 -2.63
C VAL A 199 8.85 13.21 -1.28
N ASN A 200 9.79 12.65 -0.51
CA ASN A 200 10.42 13.39 0.59
C ASN A 200 11.64 14.19 0.11
N GLU A 201 12.19 15.06 0.97
CA GLU A 201 13.29 15.94 0.58
C GLU A 201 14.58 15.15 0.30
N THR A 202 14.81 14.05 1.02
CA THR A 202 15.95 13.16 0.77
C THR A 202 15.88 12.50 -0.61
N ALA A 203 14.69 12.06 -1.05
CA ALA A 203 14.48 11.60 -2.42
C ALA A 203 14.68 12.72 -3.44
N ARG A 204 14.21 13.94 -3.14
CA ARG A 204 14.44 15.10 -4.02
C ARG A 204 15.93 15.39 -4.20
N ARG A 205 16.74 15.33 -3.13
CA ARG A 205 18.21 15.44 -3.19
C ARG A 205 18.87 14.29 -3.95
N ALA A 206 18.26 13.11 -3.97
CA ALA A 206 18.67 11.99 -4.80
C ALA A 206 18.30 12.17 -6.29
N GLY A 207 17.64 13.27 -6.67
CA GLY A 207 17.22 13.53 -8.05
C GLY A 207 15.84 12.95 -8.39
N VAL A 208 15.06 12.53 -7.39
CA VAL A 208 13.71 12.00 -7.59
C VAL A 208 12.71 13.15 -7.76
N LEU A 209 11.90 13.09 -8.82
CA LEU A 209 10.91 14.09 -9.19
C LEU A 209 9.52 13.47 -9.34
N VAL A 210 8.50 14.22 -8.93
CA VAL A 210 7.09 13.89 -9.21
C VAL A 210 6.86 13.87 -10.73
N GLY A 211 6.09 12.90 -11.20
CA GLY A 211 5.76 12.68 -12.61
C GLY A 211 6.72 11.76 -13.36
N GLN A 212 7.87 11.39 -12.78
CA GLN A 212 8.80 10.46 -13.43
C GLN A 212 8.43 8.98 -13.21
N PRO A 213 8.94 8.05 -14.05
CA PRO A 213 8.76 6.62 -13.83
C PRO A 213 9.42 6.11 -12.55
N ALA A 214 8.77 5.19 -11.84
CA ALA A 214 9.26 4.58 -10.61
C ALA A 214 10.64 3.91 -10.78
N ALA A 215 10.87 3.23 -11.91
CA ALA A 215 12.17 2.62 -12.20
C ALA A 215 13.31 3.65 -12.26
N THR A 216 13.06 4.84 -12.83
CA THR A 216 14.03 5.94 -12.87
C THR A 216 14.29 6.50 -11.47
N ALA A 217 13.24 6.68 -10.67
CA ALA A 217 13.35 7.12 -9.28
C ALA A 217 14.15 6.13 -8.43
N ALA A 218 13.86 4.83 -8.55
CA ALA A 218 14.56 3.78 -7.81
C ALA A 218 16.04 3.71 -8.16
N GLN A 219 16.40 3.88 -9.44
CA GLN A 219 17.80 3.96 -9.85
C GLN A 219 18.50 5.18 -9.21
N ALA A 220 17.88 6.35 -9.26
CA ALA A 220 18.42 7.57 -8.67
C ALA A 220 18.63 7.43 -7.15
N MET A 221 17.69 6.80 -6.44
CA MET A 221 17.84 6.50 -5.01
C MET A 221 18.99 5.53 -4.72
N LEU A 222 19.21 4.54 -5.58
CA LEU A 222 20.26 3.54 -5.38
C LEU A 222 21.67 4.15 -5.55
N GLU A 223 21.83 5.01 -6.57
CA GLU A 223 23.07 5.72 -6.89
C GLU A 223 23.39 6.85 -5.91
N HIS A 224 22.40 7.34 -5.16
CA HIS A 224 22.58 8.43 -4.19
C HIS A 224 23.43 8.04 -2.98
N ARG A 225 24.46 8.84 -2.69
CA ARG A 225 25.24 8.73 -1.44
C ARG A 225 24.56 9.52 -0.32
N ARG A 226 24.30 8.84 0.80
CA ARG A 226 23.67 9.45 1.97
C ARG A 226 24.62 10.40 2.68
N ARG A 227 24.07 11.34 3.46
CA ARG A 227 24.88 12.26 4.26
C ARG A 227 25.64 11.54 5.36
N THR A 228 25.13 10.42 5.86
CA THR A 228 25.81 9.58 6.85
C THR A 228 26.94 8.74 6.26
N GLU A 229 27.09 8.70 4.93
CA GLU A 229 28.11 7.94 4.19
C GLU A 229 29.15 8.86 3.53
N ALA A 230 29.01 10.18 3.69
CA ALA A 230 29.89 11.22 3.16
C ALA A 230 30.71 11.85 4.29
#